data_AF-A0A4Q4VZB5-F1
#
_entry.id   AF-A0A4Q4VZB5-F1
#
_cell.length_a   1.000
_cell.length_b   1.000
_cell.length_c   1.000
_cell.angle_alpha   90.00
_cell.angle_beta   90.00
_cell.angle_gamma   90.00
#
_symmetry.space_group_name_H-M   'P 1'
#
loop_
_entity.id
_entity.type
_entity.pdbx_description
1 polymer ?
#
loop_
_entity_poly.entity_id
_entity_poly.type
_entity_poly.pdbx_seq_one_letter_code
_entity_poly.pdbx_strand_id
1 'polypeptide(L)'
;MGSIPYGRAEDDSFRMRLSGIIDFSVLLGLVDTIDSKVVQTRNVPIQGGKYEPTDVNYFFSIPYAKPPVGKLRYAPPEPPSASYRGVINATKPTPSCIQFGTLYAETGPQSEDCLYLKVWAPTSATPESNLPVKVWLYGGSNEGGSTSDEGAFFVLGTYGEAAPTLTPSDYDEFLTLNFGPLASHVNETFSLDAVLNGSVAAALVYIITEVSYKCPGHRALLCANEKSIPVWSYRFAHSPSCPWFSTFVFNMTHNMPPPDGDCTFSESEQEITRTMGRAWTNMAEFGTPDDDTGSSFAAGPGIPPVANSKAMRSGANFACLLSKRINAKLTDLSVSGATLLNLISEPQDDFPPQIDLMPTDADVVLVLGGGNDIGYIGSMFEDTLSSSWVGVTATWLLGKGAPLGDVLDTDALAARYGTVLDAIHSKVPKAKVIVVEYATVLGPDVRPGVDVVFTRDRVEHHRAVSAKLLEATVKATKERAPWCERVGVDEPSRGHGIGSNDPWVNGFSWKLLLSGSAYHLNANGMKAVSEIVYDKFVGLGLTAPEGPK
;
A
#
# COMPACT_ATOMS: atom_id res chain seq x y z
N MET A 1 42.00 40.47 35.18
CA MET A 1 42.26 40.32 36.63
C MET A 1 40.95 40.03 37.33
N GLY A 2 40.96 39.32 38.46
CA GLY A 2 39.79 39.19 39.34
C GLY A 2 39.09 37.83 39.28
N SER A 3 39.04 37.14 40.41
CA SER A 3 38.47 35.80 40.63
C SER A 3 37.19 35.84 41.49
N ILE A 4 36.50 34.69 41.52
CA ILE A 4 35.37 34.25 42.39
C ILE A 4 35.47 34.70 43.87
N PRO A 5 34.35 34.83 44.63
CA PRO A 5 33.60 33.70 45.24
C PRO A 5 32.05 33.84 45.15
N TYR A 6 31.22 32.79 45.10
CA TYR A 6 30.90 31.69 46.06
C TYR A 6 30.14 32.10 47.35
N GLY A 7 28.95 31.50 47.54
CA GLY A 7 28.14 31.54 48.77
C GLY A 7 27.15 30.37 48.86
N ARG A 8 27.31 29.51 49.87
CA ARG A 8 26.32 28.55 50.42
C ARG A 8 25.71 29.19 51.71
N ALA A 9 24.70 28.68 52.42
CA ALA A 9 24.11 27.32 52.54
C ALA A 9 22.67 27.39 53.13
N GLU A 10 21.99 26.22 53.19
CA GLU A 10 21.10 25.76 54.30
C GLU A 10 19.82 26.58 54.68
N ASP A 11 18.70 26.00 55.14
CA ASP A 11 18.17 24.62 55.11
C ASP A 11 16.63 24.67 55.39
N ASP A 12 16.00 23.49 55.48
CA ASP A 12 14.82 23.15 56.29
C ASP A 12 13.38 23.52 55.83
N SER A 13 12.77 22.52 55.18
CA SER A 13 11.73 21.67 55.82
C SER A 13 10.26 21.74 55.37
N PHE A 14 9.68 20.54 55.45
CA PHE A 14 8.27 20.16 55.60
C PHE A 14 7.29 20.18 54.41
N ARG A 15 6.31 19.26 54.51
CA ARG A 15 5.41 18.78 53.44
C ARG A 15 3.98 19.27 53.68
N MET A 16 3.24 19.56 52.61
CA MET A 16 1.91 18.92 52.38
C MET A 16 1.36 19.19 50.97
N ARG A 17 0.65 18.20 50.42
CA ARG A 17 -0.33 18.36 49.32
C ARG A 17 -1.73 18.28 49.94
N LEU A 18 -2.66 19.09 49.44
CA LEU A 18 -4.10 18.75 49.41
C LEU A 18 -4.84 19.64 48.40
N SER A 19 -6.08 19.27 48.10
CA SER A 19 -6.68 19.46 46.77
C SER A 19 -8.02 20.21 46.81
N GLY A 20 -8.21 21.12 45.86
CA GLY A 20 -9.51 21.47 45.23
C GLY A 20 -10.61 22.15 46.06
N ILE A 21 -11.12 23.27 45.55
CA ILE A 21 -12.45 23.39 44.91
C ILE A 21 -12.55 24.76 44.20
N ILE A 22 -13.39 24.81 43.17
CA ILE A 22 -13.57 25.85 42.14
C ILE A 22 -14.56 26.94 42.64
N ASP A 23 -14.41 28.22 42.26
CA ASP A 23 -15.34 28.90 41.32
C ASP A 23 -15.03 30.39 40.97
N PHE A 24 -15.64 30.85 39.87
CA PHE A 24 -15.83 32.20 39.32
C PHE A 24 -14.69 32.98 38.64
N SER A 25 -14.51 32.61 37.37
CA SER A 25 -14.84 33.46 36.20
C SER A 25 -13.90 34.60 35.73
N VAL A 26 -13.24 34.29 34.60
CA VAL A 26 -13.09 35.12 33.39
C VAL A 26 -12.32 36.44 33.52
N LEU A 27 -11.01 36.37 33.20
CA LEU A 27 -10.43 37.31 32.24
C LEU A 27 -10.14 36.55 30.94
N LEU A 28 -10.96 36.77 29.91
CA LEU A 28 -10.69 36.32 28.55
C LEU A 28 -9.66 37.29 27.92
N GLY A 29 -8.39 36.93 28.02
CA GLY A 29 -7.31 37.48 27.21
C GLY A 29 -6.52 36.32 26.62
N LEU A 30 -6.40 36.25 25.30
CA LEU A 30 -5.80 35.11 24.62
C LEU A 30 -4.35 34.91 25.07
N VAL A 31 -4.12 33.87 25.86
CA VAL A 31 -2.91 33.06 25.76
C VAL A 31 -3.34 31.84 24.95
N ASP A 32 -2.88 31.74 23.71
CA ASP A 32 -2.95 30.47 22.99
C ASP A 32 -2.14 29.45 23.81
N THR A 33 -2.85 28.58 24.52
CA THR A 33 -2.25 27.38 25.10
C THR A 33 -1.91 26.45 23.94
N ILE A 34 -0.73 26.68 23.35
CA ILE A 34 -0.09 25.73 22.45
C ILE A 34 0.03 24.42 23.22
N ASP A 35 -0.81 23.44 22.88
CA ASP A 35 -0.77 22.10 23.48
C ASP A 35 0.54 21.42 23.05
N SER A 36 1.56 21.59 23.90
CA SER A 36 2.94 21.33 23.50
C SER A 36 3.35 19.91 23.85
N LYS A 37 3.46 19.06 22.82
CA LYS A 37 3.83 17.66 22.98
C LYS A 37 5.35 17.51 23.08
N VAL A 38 5.88 17.18 24.27
CA VAL A 38 7.31 16.91 24.46
C VAL A 38 7.59 15.41 24.28
N VAL A 39 8.37 15.06 23.27
CA VAL A 39 8.83 13.69 22.98
C VAL A 39 10.28 13.53 23.44
N GLN A 40 10.57 12.45 24.16
CA GLN A 40 11.93 12.11 24.58
C GLN A 40 12.66 11.39 23.45
N THR A 41 13.83 11.89 23.03
CA THR A 41 14.73 11.17 22.10
C THR A 41 15.99 10.70 22.82
N ARG A 42 16.83 9.92 22.13
CA ARG A 42 18.11 9.42 22.68
C ARG A 42 19.09 10.53 23.09
N ASN A 43 18.96 11.73 22.50
CA ASN A 43 19.92 12.83 22.69
C ASN A 43 19.31 13.98 23.52
N VAL A 44 18.11 14.43 23.17
CA VAL A 44 17.41 15.58 23.79
C VAL A 44 15.88 15.43 23.71
N PRO A 45 15.11 16.03 24.62
CA PRO A 45 13.67 16.17 24.44
C PRO A 45 13.35 17.15 23.30
N ILE A 46 12.30 16.88 22.53
CA ILE A 46 11.82 17.75 21.44
C ILE A 46 10.36 18.12 21.72
N GLN A 47 10.07 19.42 21.78
CA GLN A 47 8.73 19.98 21.95
C GLN A 47 8.12 20.28 20.57
N GLY A 48 7.08 19.53 20.21
CA GLY A 48 6.19 19.84 19.09
C GLY A 48 4.89 20.48 19.55
N GLY A 49 3.95 20.64 18.62
CA GLY A 49 2.56 21.04 18.90
C GLY A 49 1.57 20.06 18.30
N LYS A 50 0.28 20.17 18.67
CA LYS A 50 -0.84 19.51 17.99
C LYS A 50 -1.45 20.45 16.93
N TYR A 51 -1.78 19.92 15.75
CA TYR A 51 -2.43 20.67 14.67
C TYR A 51 -3.96 20.53 14.77
N GLU A 52 -4.63 21.44 15.47
CA GLU A 52 -6.10 21.44 15.48
C GLU A 52 -6.68 21.81 14.10
N PRO A 53 -7.77 21.17 13.62
CA PRO A 53 -8.65 20.25 14.33
C PRO A 53 -8.32 18.75 14.15
N THR A 54 -7.08 18.40 13.78
CA THR A 54 -6.71 17.02 13.44
C THR A 54 -5.89 16.34 14.55
N ASP A 55 -5.93 15.01 14.56
CA ASP A 55 -5.17 14.19 15.52
C ASP A 55 -3.72 13.97 15.07
N VAL A 56 -3.02 15.08 14.78
CA VAL A 56 -1.63 15.08 14.31
C VAL A 56 -0.74 16.00 15.16
N ASN A 57 0.33 15.43 15.71
CA ASN A 57 1.47 16.17 16.28
C ASN A 57 2.41 16.61 15.16
N TYR A 58 2.98 17.81 15.29
CA TYR A 58 3.97 18.35 14.36
C TYR A 58 5.26 18.81 15.06
N PHE A 59 6.37 18.68 14.34
CA PHE A 59 7.71 19.11 14.74
C PHE A 59 8.40 19.68 13.49
N PHE A 60 8.57 20.99 13.40
CA PHE A 60 8.98 21.67 12.16
C PHE A 60 10.48 21.99 12.04
N SER A 61 11.23 21.93 13.13
CA SER A 61 12.61 22.40 13.18
C SER A 61 13.53 21.46 13.98
N ILE A 62 13.51 20.17 13.65
CA ILE A 62 14.45 19.19 14.24
C ILE A 62 15.79 19.25 13.48
N PRO A 63 16.90 19.69 14.08
CA PRO A 63 18.19 19.77 13.38
C PRO A 63 18.76 18.37 13.12
N TYR A 64 19.16 18.08 11.88
CA TYR A 64 19.79 16.80 11.51
C TYR A 64 21.30 16.86 11.27
N ALA A 65 21.87 18.06 11.20
CA ALA A 65 23.30 18.32 11.12
C ALA A 65 23.64 19.62 11.90
N LYS A 66 24.93 19.94 12.03
CA LYS A 66 25.34 21.30 12.43
C LYS A 66 25.00 22.29 11.31
N PRO A 67 24.67 23.55 11.63
CA PRO A 67 24.51 24.61 10.63
C PRO A 67 25.76 24.73 9.73
N PRO A 68 25.63 24.66 8.39
CA PRO A 68 26.74 24.67 7.45
C PRO A 68 27.26 26.10 7.21
N VAL A 69 27.51 26.83 8.30
CA VAL A 69 27.88 28.25 8.30
C VAL A 69 29.34 28.46 8.70
N GLY A 70 29.92 29.59 8.28
CA GLY A 70 31.30 29.95 8.62
C GLY A 70 32.30 28.88 8.15
N LYS A 71 33.03 28.25 9.08
CA LYS A 71 34.01 27.18 8.77
C LYS A 71 33.38 25.87 8.28
N LEU A 72 32.08 25.67 8.48
CA LEU A 72 31.35 24.49 8.01
C LEU A 72 30.69 24.70 6.64
N ARG A 73 30.80 25.90 6.04
CA ARG A 73 30.28 26.17 4.70
C ARG A 73 31.04 25.32 3.68
N TYR A 74 30.31 24.51 2.92
CA TYR A 74 30.82 23.49 1.99
C TYR A 74 31.69 22.38 2.62
N ALA A 75 31.73 22.26 3.95
CA ALA A 75 32.31 21.10 4.61
C ALA A 75 31.33 19.91 4.60
N PRO A 76 31.80 18.65 4.71
CA PRO A 76 30.93 17.51 4.94
C PRO A 76 30.03 17.73 6.18
N PRO A 77 28.76 17.30 6.15
CA PRO A 77 27.82 17.57 7.24
C PRO A 77 28.27 16.87 8.54
N GLU A 78 28.44 17.67 9.60
CA GLU A 78 28.78 17.15 10.92
C GLU A 78 27.52 16.82 11.74
N PRO A 79 27.54 15.77 12.59
CA PRO A 79 26.42 15.42 13.45
C PRO A 79 25.96 16.57 14.35
N PRO A 80 24.64 16.69 14.67
CA PRO A 80 24.09 17.72 15.54
C PRO A 80 24.91 17.91 16.82
N SER A 81 25.25 19.16 17.14
CA SER A 81 26.22 19.49 18.18
C SER A 81 25.78 19.11 19.59
N ALA A 82 26.71 18.66 20.43
CA ALA A 82 26.51 18.42 21.86
C ALA A 82 26.15 19.68 22.70
N SER A 83 25.96 20.83 22.05
CA SER A 83 25.48 22.09 22.63
C SER A 83 23.94 22.21 22.68
N TYR A 84 23.18 21.29 22.06
CA TYR A 84 21.74 21.16 22.35
C TYR A 84 21.56 20.66 23.79
N ARG A 85 21.51 21.60 24.75
CA ARG A 85 21.24 21.35 26.17
C ARG A 85 19.84 21.86 26.51
N GLY A 86 18.99 20.98 27.03
CA GLY A 86 17.58 21.27 27.28
C GLY A 86 16.68 20.76 26.16
N VAL A 87 15.49 21.35 26.04
CA VAL A 87 14.44 20.93 25.09
C VAL A 87 14.59 21.68 23.77
N ILE A 88 14.60 20.97 22.64
CA ILE A 88 14.48 21.60 21.30
C ILE A 88 13.03 22.00 21.08
N ASN A 89 12.77 23.29 20.91
CA ASN A 89 11.43 23.77 20.55
C ASN A 89 11.24 23.70 19.02
N ALA A 90 10.51 22.68 18.59
CA ALA A 90 10.19 22.38 17.19
C ALA A 90 8.78 22.87 16.76
N THR A 91 8.17 23.81 17.49
CA THR A 91 6.82 24.33 17.16
C THR A 91 6.79 25.35 16.01
N LYS A 92 7.95 25.80 15.50
CA LYS A 92 8.04 26.89 14.51
C LYS A 92 8.73 26.43 13.22
N PRO A 93 8.23 26.85 12.04
CA PRO A 93 8.98 26.67 10.79
C PRO A 93 10.35 27.37 10.85
N THR A 94 11.35 26.72 10.25
CA THR A 94 12.68 27.31 9.99
C THR A 94 12.77 27.92 8.60
N PRO A 95 13.75 28.81 8.37
CA PRO A 95 14.08 29.27 7.02
C PRO A 95 14.37 28.11 6.07
N SER A 96 14.06 28.28 4.78
CA SER A 96 14.58 27.42 3.73
C SER A 96 16.08 27.68 3.52
N CYS A 97 16.75 26.79 2.79
CA CYS A 97 18.10 27.07 2.32
C CYS A 97 18.08 28.24 1.32
N ILE A 98 19.21 28.96 1.18
CA ILE A 98 19.34 30.01 0.17
C ILE A 98 19.07 29.42 -1.23
N GLN A 99 18.14 30.02 -1.98
CA GLN A 99 17.70 29.63 -3.31
C GLN A 99 17.74 30.85 -4.23
N PHE A 100 18.19 30.66 -5.48
CA PHE A 100 18.49 31.76 -6.41
C PHE A 100 17.55 31.85 -7.63
N GLY A 101 16.67 30.87 -7.83
CA GLY A 101 15.73 30.81 -8.96
C GLY A 101 14.48 31.70 -8.79
N THR A 102 13.69 31.84 -9.86
CA THR A 102 12.48 32.68 -9.88
C THR A 102 11.15 31.91 -9.97
N LEU A 103 11.15 30.67 -10.48
CA LEU A 103 9.92 29.92 -10.78
C LEU A 103 9.46 28.98 -9.64
N TYR A 104 10.37 28.54 -8.77
CA TYR A 104 10.07 27.63 -7.65
C TYR A 104 10.80 27.97 -6.34
N ALA A 105 11.40 29.17 -6.22
CA ALA A 105 12.09 29.56 -4.99
C ALA A 105 11.09 29.88 -3.87
N GLU A 106 11.40 29.38 -2.67
CA GLU A 106 10.66 29.65 -1.44
C GLU A 106 10.68 31.14 -1.12
N THR A 107 9.51 31.77 -1.12
CA THR A 107 9.33 33.21 -0.88
C THR A 107 9.41 33.60 0.60
N GLY A 108 9.52 32.61 1.49
CA GLY A 108 9.73 32.81 2.93
C GLY A 108 11.16 33.19 3.29
N PRO A 109 11.47 33.35 4.59
CA PRO A 109 12.83 33.58 5.07
C PRO A 109 13.78 32.47 4.61
N GLN A 110 14.97 32.86 4.13
CA GLN A 110 16.02 31.92 3.72
C GLN A 110 17.28 32.10 4.59
N SER A 111 18.05 31.02 4.79
CA SER A 111 19.27 31.00 5.59
C SER A 111 20.23 29.92 5.10
N GLU A 112 21.53 30.05 5.37
CA GLU A 112 22.45 28.91 5.28
C GLU A 112 22.26 27.94 6.45
N ASP A 113 21.77 28.43 7.60
CA ASP A 113 21.30 27.59 8.70
C ASP A 113 19.87 27.10 8.37
N CYS A 114 19.81 26.01 7.59
CA CYS A 114 18.56 25.46 7.02
C CYS A 114 18.42 23.93 7.16
N LEU A 115 19.35 23.23 7.83
CA LEU A 115 19.40 21.76 7.87
C LEU A 115 18.45 21.16 8.94
N TYR A 116 17.15 21.32 8.71
CA TYR A 116 16.06 20.93 9.61
C TYR A 116 15.10 19.92 8.99
N LEU A 117 14.60 18.98 9.80
CA LEU A 117 13.53 18.06 9.46
C LEU A 117 12.18 18.59 9.93
N LYS A 118 11.16 18.40 9.09
CA LYS A 118 9.74 18.47 9.45
C LYS A 118 9.21 17.06 9.65
N VAL A 119 8.65 16.77 10.81
CA VAL A 119 8.04 15.48 11.17
C VAL A 119 6.59 15.72 11.57
N TRP A 120 5.71 14.88 11.04
CA TRP A 120 4.30 14.80 11.44
C TRP A 120 4.03 13.37 11.93
N ALA A 121 3.27 13.23 13.01
CA ALA A 121 2.93 11.92 13.57
C ALA A 121 1.53 11.96 14.21
N PRO A 122 0.75 10.86 14.21
CA PRO A 122 -0.52 10.80 14.92
C PRO A 122 -0.40 11.18 16.40
N THR A 123 -1.43 11.80 16.99
CA THR A 123 -1.47 12.13 18.43
C THR A 123 -1.38 10.90 19.33
N SER A 124 -1.83 9.76 18.83
CA SER A 124 -1.78 8.43 19.44
C SER A 124 -0.42 7.72 19.37
N ALA A 125 0.57 8.26 18.65
CA ALA A 125 1.87 7.61 18.50
C ALA A 125 2.65 7.53 19.83
N THR A 126 3.10 6.32 20.19
CA THR A 126 3.96 6.03 21.35
C THR A 126 5.35 5.57 20.92
N PRO A 127 6.36 5.54 21.82
CA PRO A 127 7.70 5.01 21.50
C PRO A 127 7.73 3.55 21.01
N GLU A 128 6.69 2.77 21.31
CA GLU A 128 6.51 1.36 20.93
C GLU A 128 5.71 1.21 19.62
N SER A 129 5.24 2.31 19.02
CA SER A 129 4.40 2.29 17.84
C SER A 129 5.22 2.09 16.56
N ASN A 130 5.06 0.93 15.91
CA ASN A 130 5.69 0.62 14.62
C ASN A 130 4.90 1.24 13.45
N LEU A 131 4.88 2.58 13.38
CA LEU A 131 4.23 3.31 12.30
C LEU A 131 5.09 3.33 11.03
N PRO A 132 4.49 3.25 9.82
CA PRO A 132 5.23 3.44 8.57
C PRO A 132 5.76 4.87 8.46
N VAL A 133 7.03 5.01 8.08
CA VAL A 133 7.71 6.33 7.98
C VAL A 133 7.92 6.69 6.51
N LYS A 134 7.12 7.64 6.01
CA LYS A 134 7.37 8.27 4.71
C LYS A 134 8.44 9.33 4.84
N VAL A 135 9.60 9.12 4.22
CA VAL A 135 10.65 10.14 4.08
C VAL A 135 10.46 10.83 2.72
N TRP A 136 10.33 12.17 2.73
CA TRP A 136 10.26 12.98 1.51
C TRP A 136 11.54 13.79 1.36
N LEU A 137 12.27 13.53 0.27
CA LEU A 137 13.39 14.34 -0.18
C LEU A 137 12.88 15.18 -1.35
N TYR A 138 12.76 16.49 -1.17
CA TYR A 138 12.31 17.38 -2.23
C TYR A 138 13.39 17.50 -3.32
N GLY A 139 12.95 17.46 -4.58
CA GLY A 139 13.81 17.75 -5.73
C GLY A 139 14.18 19.22 -5.83
N GLY A 140 14.92 19.59 -6.87
CA GLY A 140 15.18 20.99 -7.19
C GLY A 140 16.49 21.25 -7.93
N SER A 141 17.56 20.49 -7.70
CA SER A 141 18.91 20.92 -8.13
C SER A 141 19.26 22.35 -7.62
N ASN A 142 18.71 22.72 -6.46
CA ASN A 142 18.63 24.06 -5.86
C ASN A 142 17.60 25.06 -6.49
N GLU A 143 16.84 24.70 -7.54
CA GLU A 143 15.95 25.61 -8.30
C GLU A 143 14.58 25.06 -8.86
N GLY A 144 14.37 23.77 -9.21
CA GLY A 144 13.09 23.19 -9.74
C GLY A 144 13.18 21.73 -10.32
N GLY A 145 12.13 21.13 -10.93
CA GLY A 145 12.27 19.85 -11.70
C GLY A 145 11.01 19.02 -12.14
N SER A 146 11.18 18.14 -13.16
CA SER A 146 10.23 17.14 -13.75
C SER A 146 10.97 15.93 -14.39
N THR A 147 10.28 14.85 -14.81
CA THR A 147 10.88 13.59 -15.38
C THR A 147 10.50 13.23 -16.84
N SER A 148 10.11 14.19 -17.68
CA SER A 148 9.88 13.97 -19.13
C SER A 148 10.80 14.77 -20.04
N ASP A 149 11.32 15.89 -19.55
CA ASP A 149 12.01 16.93 -20.31
C ASP A 149 13.25 17.45 -19.53
N GLU A 150 13.92 16.60 -18.75
CA GLU A 150 15.12 16.96 -17.98
C GLU A 150 16.20 17.61 -18.85
N GLY A 151 16.32 17.19 -20.11
CA GLY A 151 17.23 17.78 -21.10
C GLY A 151 16.92 19.24 -21.46
N ALA A 152 15.71 19.74 -21.22
CA ALA A 152 15.29 21.10 -21.58
C ALA A 152 16.14 22.17 -20.87
N PHE A 153 16.47 21.97 -19.60
CA PHE A 153 17.35 22.86 -18.85
C PHE A 153 18.73 22.98 -19.52
N PHE A 154 19.30 21.87 -19.97
CA PHE A 154 20.63 21.84 -20.59
C PHE A 154 20.63 22.45 -21.99
N VAL A 155 19.59 22.22 -22.79
CA VAL A 155 19.46 22.86 -24.11
C VAL A 155 19.24 24.36 -23.97
N LEU A 156 18.35 24.80 -23.06
CA LEU A 156 18.11 26.22 -22.82
C LEU A 156 19.33 26.93 -22.23
N GLY A 157 20.05 26.31 -21.29
CA GLY A 157 21.28 26.87 -20.72
C GLY A 157 22.46 26.89 -21.69
N THR A 158 22.57 25.90 -22.59
CA THR A 158 23.70 25.81 -23.54
C THR A 158 23.49 26.65 -24.79
N TYR A 159 22.24 26.77 -25.28
CA TYR A 159 21.92 27.40 -26.57
C TYR A 159 20.99 28.61 -26.45
N GLY A 160 20.18 28.72 -25.39
CA GLY A 160 19.14 29.75 -25.25
C GLY A 160 19.62 31.16 -24.94
N GLU A 161 20.81 31.34 -24.36
CA GLU A 161 21.38 32.69 -24.14
C GLU A 161 22.06 33.29 -25.38
N ALA A 162 22.32 32.50 -26.43
CA ALA A 162 23.16 32.92 -27.55
C ALA A 162 22.58 32.69 -28.96
N ALA A 163 21.68 31.72 -29.16
CA ALA A 163 21.15 31.36 -30.48
C ALA A 163 19.74 31.94 -30.72
N PRO A 164 19.52 32.83 -31.72
CA PRO A 164 18.18 33.36 -32.00
C PRO A 164 17.23 32.32 -32.60
N THR A 165 17.74 31.25 -33.23
CA THR A 165 16.99 30.04 -33.61
C THR A 165 17.98 28.90 -33.87
N LEU A 166 17.68 27.69 -33.38
CA LEU A 166 18.47 26.49 -33.70
C LEU A 166 18.14 25.96 -35.11
N THR A 167 19.16 25.49 -35.82
CA THR A 167 19.11 25.06 -37.23
C THR A 167 19.50 23.59 -37.39
N PRO A 168 19.16 22.93 -38.52
CA PRO A 168 19.57 21.54 -38.77
C PRO A 168 21.09 21.33 -38.74
N SER A 169 21.90 22.32 -39.11
CA SER A 169 23.36 22.24 -38.97
C SER A 169 23.83 22.20 -37.52
N ASP A 170 23.14 22.89 -36.60
CA ASP A 170 23.46 22.83 -35.15
C ASP A 170 23.13 21.43 -34.59
N TYR A 171 22.15 20.74 -35.18
CA TYR A 171 21.81 19.36 -34.85
C TYR A 171 22.91 18.39 -35.29
N ASP A 172 23.35 18.48 -36.55
CA ASP A 172 24.45 17.65 -37.08
C ASP A 172 25.77 17.90 -36.33
N GLU A 173 26.06 19.15 -35.96
CA GLU A 173 27.21 19.52 -35.14
C GLU A 173 27.09 18.95 -33.72
N PHE A 174 25.93 19.08 -33.05
CA PHE A 174 25.68 18.47 -31.75
C PHE A 174 25.91 16.95 -31.77
N LEU A 175 25.37 16.25 -32.79
CA LEU A 175 25.54 14.82 -32.90
C LEU A 175 27.02 14.44 -33.09
N THR A 176 27.73 15.19 -33.95
CA THR A 176 29.15 14.98 -34.22
C THR A 176 30.01 15.23 -32.98
N LEU A 177 29.76 16.30 -32.22
CA LEU A 177 30.51 16.65 -31.02
C LEU A 177 30.27 15.66 -29.85
N ASN A 178 29.03 15.23 -29.64
CA ASN A 178 28.66 14.42 -28.47
C ASN A 178 28.80 12.90 -28.71
N PHE A 179 28.65 12.44 -29.95
CA PHE A 179 28.65 11.00 -30.28
C PHE A 179 29.74 10.60 -31.29
N GLY A 180 30.42 11.56 -31.92
CA GLY A 180 31.60 11.30 -32.77
C GLY A 180 31.29 10.29 -33.89
N PRO A 181 32.02 9.16 -33.99
CA PRO A 181 31.76 8.12 -35.00
C PRO A 181 30.35 7.50 -34.95
N LEU A 182 29.60 7.68 -33.85
CA LEU A 182 28.23 7.17 -33.71
C LEU A 182 27.16 8.18 -34.13
N ALA A 183 27.53 9.42 -34.49
CA ALA A 183 26.59 10.49 -34.84
C ALA A 183 25.54 10.07 -35.88
N SER A 184 25.95 9.38 -36.95
CA SER A 184 25.05 8.88 -38.00
C SER A 184 24.00 7.90 -37.45
N HIS A 185 24.39 7.01 -36.54
CA HIS A 185 23.50 6.01 -35.96
C HIS A 185 22.52 6.61 -34.92
N VAL A 186 22.96 7.64 -34.21
CA VAL A 186 22.07 8.45 -33.37
C VAL A 186 21.07 9.23 -34.24
N ASN A 187 21.49 9.76 -35.39
CA ASN A 187 20.59 10.43 -36.35
C ASN A 187 19.58 9.46 -36.98
N GLU A 188 19.98 8.23 -37.32
CA GLU A 188 19.07 7.17 -37.78
C GLU A 188 17.97 6.85 -36.75
N THR A 189 18.29 6.93 -35.46
CA THR A 189 17.38 6.60 -34.35
C THR A 189 16.50 7.79 -33.94
N PHE A 190 17.04 9.01 -34.03
CA PHE A 190 16.41 10.25 -33.58
C PHE A 190 16.43 11.31 -34.69
N SER A 191 15.96 10.97 -35.90
CA SER A 191 15.98 11.93 -37.00
C SER A 191 15.06 13.12 -36.71
N LEU A 192 15.40 14.29 -37.25
CA LEU A 192 14.59 15.51 -37.06
C LEU A 192 13.13 15.31 -37.47
N ASP A 193 12.88 14.60 -38.58
CA ASP A 193 11.53 14.28 -39.05
C ASP A 193 10.77 13.33 -38.11
N ALA A 194 11.48 12.45 -37.38
CA ALA A 194 10.86 11.51 -36.44
C ALA A 194 10.58 12.12 -35.06
N VAL A 195 11.33 13.15 -34.65
CA VAL A 195 11.22 13.75 -33.31
C VAL A 195 10.51 15.10 -33.34
N LEU A 196 9.26 15.11 -32.85
CA LEU A 196 8.46 16.31 -32.58
C LEU A 196 8.41 17.29 -33.78
N ASN A 197 8.13 16.75 -34.96
CA ASN A 197 7.86 17.47 -36.22
C ASN A 197 8.99 18.41 -36.69
N GLY A 198 10.26 17.96 -36.64
CA GLY A 198 11.39 18.73 -37.19
C GLY A 198 11.98 19.79 -36.25
N SER A 199 11.53 19.85 -35.00
CA SER A 199 12.05 20.80 -34.02
C SER A 199 13.44 20.40 -33.52
N VAL A 200 14.48 21.09 -33.99
CA VAL A 200 15.88 20.86 -33.57
C VAL A 200 16.03 20.94 -32.05
N ALA A 201 15.47 21.98 -31.42
CA ALA A 201 15.52 22.13 -29.97
C ALA A 201 14.92 20.91 -29.25
N ALA A 202 13.77 20.41 -29.73
CA ALA A 202 13.10 19.26 -29.14
C ALA A 202 13.87 17.94 -29.37
N ALA A 203 14.50 17.76 -30.53
CA ALA A 203 15.38 16.62 -30.80
C ALA A 203 16.59 16.59 -29.86
N LEU A 204 17.24 17.74 -29.63
CA LEU A 204 18.33 17.88 -28.67
C LEU A 204 17.88 17.54 -27.24
N VAL A 205 16.73 18.09 -26.80
CA VAL A 205 16.16 17.81 -25.47
C VAL A 205 15.86 16.33 -25.30
N TYR A 206 15.26 15.70 -26.31
CA TYR A 206 14.91 14.28 -26.28
C TYR A 206 16.16 13.41 -26.11
N ILE A 207 17.19 13.65 -26.93
CA ILE A 207 18.45 12.87 -26.90
C ILE A 207 19.18 13.06 -25.58
N ILE A 208 19.31 14.28 -25.08
CA ILE A 208 19.95 14.55 -23.78
C ILE A 208 19.18 13.86 -22.65
N THR A 209 17.85 13.85 -22.70
CA THR A 209 17.01 13.15 -21.70
C THR A 209 17.19 11.62 -21.78
N GLU A 210 17.29 11.04 -22.98
CA GLU A 210 17.59 9.62 -23.14
C GLU A 210 18.99 9.27 -22.58
N VAL A 211 20.05 9.96 -23.01
CA VAL A 211 21.43 9.56 -22.68
C VAL A 211 21.88 9.92 -21.26
N SER A 212 21.36 11.02 -20.68
CA SER A 212 21.78 11.50 -19.36
C SER A 212 20.87 11.05 -18.22
N TYR A 213 19.61 10.69 -18.50
CA TYR A 213 18.62 10.35 -17.46
C TYR A 213 18.05 8.94 -17.64
N LYS A 214 17.36 8.67 -18.76
CA LYS A 214 16.64 7.40 -18.96
C LYS A 214 17.59 6.21 -19.09
N CYS A 215 18.62 6.27 -19.94
CA CYS A 215 19.58 5.19 -20.12
C CYS A 215 20.41 4.90 -18.84
N PRO A 216 20.96 5.90 -18.12
CA PRO A 216 21.63 5.66 -16.84
C PRO A 216 20.70 5.07 -15.79
N GLY A 217 19.46 5.56 -15.67
CA GLY A 217 18.44 4.98 -14.79
C GLY A 217 18.14 3.52 -15.13
N HIS A 218 17.89 3.22 -16.40
CA HIS A 218 17.67 1.84 -16.87
C HIS A 218 18.87 0.93 -16.59
N ARG A 219 20.10 1.38 -16.81
CA ARG A 219 21.31 0.60 -16.49
C ARG A 219 21.51 0.39 -14.99
N ALA A 220 21.14 1.35 -14.15
CA ALA A 220 21.15 1.19 -12.69
C ALA A 220 20.12 0.16 -12.22
N LEU A 221 18.90 0.18 -12.80
CA LEU A 221 17.85 -0.81 -12.55
C LEU A 221 18.30 -2.22 -12.96
N LEU A 222 18.90 -2.37 -14.15
CA LEU A 222 19.47 -3.65 -14.60
C LEU A 222 20.55 -4.16 -13.63
N CYS A 223 21.49 -3.31 -13.20
CA CYS A 223 22.55 -3.71 -12.27
C CYS A 223 22.05 -4.06 -10.86
N ALA A 224 20.93 -3.46 -10.42
CA ALA A 224 20.25 -3.86 -9.19
C ALA A 224 19.54 -5.22 -9.35
N ASN A 225 18.85 -5.43 -10.47
CA ASN A 225 18.20 -6.71 -10.80
C ASN A 225 19.21 -7.86 -10.94
N GLU A 226 20.37 -7.62 -11.56
CA GLU A 226 21.51 -8.58 -11.61
C GLU A 226 22.03 -9.00 -10.23
N LYS A 227 21.79 -8.18 -9.20
CA LYS A 227 22.13 -8.45 -7.79
C LYS A 227 20.94 -9.00 -7.00
N SER A 228 19.89 -9.45 -7.69
CA SER A 228 18.62 -9.91 -7.11
C SER A 228 17.95 -8.89 -6.19
N ILE A 229 18.17 -7.59 -6.44
CA ILE A 229 17.43 -6.50 -5.78
C ILE A 229 16.20 -6.21 -6.65
N PRO A 230 14.96 -6.43 -6.15
CA PRO A 230 13.75 -6.10 -6.89
C PRO A 230 13.71 -4.62 -7.24
N VAL A 231 13.35 -4.32 -8.49
CA VAL A 231 13.27 -2.95 -9.01
C VAL A 231 12.02 -2.76 -9.85
N TRP A 232 11.44 -1.57 -9.71
CA TRP A 232 10.26 -1.15 -10.46
C TRP A 232 10.53 0.22 -11.06
N SER A 233 10.04 0.44 -12.28
CA SER A 233 10.19 1.72 -12.97
C SER A 233 8.88 2.10 -13.65
N TYR A 234 8.59 3.39 -13.68
CA TYR A 234 7.37 3.94 -14.26
C TYR A 234 7.79 4.88 -15.40
N ARG A 235 7.29 4.61 -16.62
CA ARG A 235 7.49 5.49 -17.78
C ARG A 235 6.22 6.30 -18.01
N PHE A 236 6.30 7.60 -17.78
CA PHE A 236 5.25 8.54 -18.18
C PHE A 236 5.32 8.70 -19.71
N ALA A 237 4.43 8.02 -20.42
CA ALA A 237 4.31 8.05 -21.88
C ALA A 237 2.98 8.67 -22.35
N HIS A 238 2.25 9.32 -21.44
CA HIS A 238 0.92 9.89 -21.70
C HIS A 238 0.99 11.42 -21.73
N SER A 239 0.42 12.03 -22.76
CA SER A 239 0.27 13.48 -22.89
C SER A 239 -1.10 13.91 -22.35
N PRO A 240 -1.19 14.74 -21.29
CA PRO A 240 -2.47 15.13 -20.70
C PRO A 240 -3.40 15.87 -21.67
N SER A 241 -4.69 15.61 -21.56
CA SER A 241 -5.76 16.26 -22.33
C SER A 241 -5.94 17.74 -21.99
N CYS A 242 -5.50 18.18 -20.81
CA CYS A 242 -5.46 19.59 -20.45
C CYS A 242 -4.19 20.25 -21.00
N PRO A 243 -4.29 21.16 -22.00
CA PRO A 243 -3.14 21.67 -22.73
C PRO A 243 -2.21 22.57 -21.91
N TRP A 244 -2.66 23.04 -20.75
CA TRP A 244 -1.88 23.81 -19.78
C TRP A 244 -1.17 22.93 -18.72
N PHE A 245 -1.45 21.63 -18.67
CA PHE A 245 -0.87 20.71 -17.69
C PHE A 245 0.24 19.87 -18.34
N SER A 246 1.46 20.41 -18.38
CA SER A 246 2.57 19.73 -19.08
C SER A 246 3.14 18.55 -18.31
N THR A 247 3.34 18.66 -16.99
CA THR A 247 4.13 17.71 -16.21
C THR A 247 3.90 17.77 -14.69
N PHE A 248 3.45 16.66 -14.06
CA PHE A 248 4.09 15.95 -12.92
C PHE A 248 3.17 14.82 -12.40
N VAL A 249 3.76 13.83 -11.71
CA VAL A 249 3.16 12.72 -10.92
C VAL A 249 1.67 12.89 -10.55
N PHE A 250 0.82 12.07 -11.16
CA PHE A 250 -0.64 12.06 -10.93
C PHE A 250 -1.02 11.64 -9.49
N ASN A 251 -1.58 12.56 -8.69
CA ASN A 251 -2.39 12.23 -7.52
C ASN A 251 -3.46 13.31 -7.26
N MET A 252 -4.71 12.89 -7.01
CA MET A 252 -5.88 13.74 -6.73
C MET A 252 -6.10 14.91 -7.70
N THR A 253 -6.49 14.60 -8.93
CA THR A 253 -6.68 15.56 -10.04
C THR A 253 -8.13 16.04 -10.21
N HIS A 254 -9.04 15.64 -9.32
CA HIS A 254 -10.41 16.19 -9.29
C HIS A 254 -10.39 17.65 -8.82
N ASN A 255 -10.98 18.56 -9.61
CA ASN A 255 -11.10 19.99 -9.31
C ASN A 255 -9.76 20.69 -9.01
N MET A 256 -8.72 20.45 -9.84
CA MET A 256 -7.46 21.21 -9.72
C MET A 256 -7.73 22.71 -9.87
N PRO A 257 -7.28 23.56 -8.93
CA PRO A 257 -7.60 24.98 -8.96
C PRO A 257 -6.85 25.72 -10.10
N PRO A 258 -7.51 26.69 -10.77
CA PRO A 258 -6.98 27.48 -11.88
C PRO A 258 -5.65 28.22 -11.60
N PRO A 259 -4.91 28.63 -12.65
CA PRO A 259 -5.37 29.66 -13.61
C PRO A 259 -6.22 29.11 -14.78
N ASP A 260 -7.35 29.77 -15.03
CA ASP A 260 -8.32 29.57 -16.13
C ASP A 260 -8.82 28.13 -16.38
N GLY A 261 -9.61 27.59 -15.44
CA GLY A 261 -9.98 26.18 -15.40
C GLY A 261 -11.46 25.86 -15.68
N ASP A 262 -11.68 24.94 -16.62
CA ASP A 262 -12.76 23.94 -16.59
C ASP A 262 -12.29 22.54 -17.06
N CYS A 263 -11.01 22.38 -17.39
CA CYS A 263 -10.50 21.15 -17.98
C CYS A 263 -10.50 19.99 -16.97
N THR A 264 -11.35 19.01 -17.24
CA THR A 264 -11.43 17.75 -16.52
C THR A 264 -10.66 16.70 -17.30
N PHE A 265 -9.65 16.07 -16.67
CA PHE A 265 -8.98 14.91 -17.22
C PHE A 265 -10.00 13.85 -17.63
N SER A 266 -9.78 13.20 -18.78
CA SER A 266 -10.62 12.11 -19.28
C SER A 266 -10.72 10.97 -18.26
N GLU A 267 -11.76 10.13 -18.37
CA GLU A 267 -11.92 8.99 -17.45
C GLU A 267 -10.69 8.07 -17.44
N SER A 268 -10.03 7.87 -18.59
CA SER A 268 -8.79 7.11 -18.70
C SER A 268 -7.62 7.77 -17.97
N GLU A 269 -7.50 9.11 -18.00
CA GLU A 269 -6.47 9.85 -17.26
C GLU A 269 -6.72 9.88 -15.75
N GLN A 270 -7.99 9.95 -15.35
CA GLN A 270 -8.38 9.76 -13.95
C GLN A 270 -8.08 8.33 -13.48
N GLU A 271 -8.24 7.32 -14.33
CA GLU A 271 -7.91 5.93 -13.98
C GLU A 271 -6.39 5.68 -13.96
N ILE A 272 -5.62 6.31 -14.86
CA ILE A 272 -4.16 6.39 -14.74
C ILE A 272 -3.77 7.02 -13.39
N THR A 273 -4.42 8.13 -13.00
CA THR A 273 -4.20 8.79 -11.70
C THR A 273 -4.43 7.82 -10.53
N ARG A 274 -5.58 7.12 -10.50
CA ARG A 274 -5.89 6.14 -9.45
C ARG A 274 -4.91 4.97 -9.44
N THR A 275 -4.49 4.51 -10.62
CA THR A 275 -3.54 3.40 -10.78
C THR A 275 -2.14 3.77 -10.27
N MET A 276 -1.64 4.98 -10.56
CA MET A 276 -0.38 5.45 -10.02
C MET A 276 -0.43 5.70 -8.51
N GLY A 277 -1.53 6.30 -8.03
CA GLY A 277 -1.78 6.46 -6.58
C GLY A 277 -1.79 5.12 -5.84
N ARG A 278 -2.46 4.10 -6.37
CA ARG A 278 -2.44 2.72 -5.84
C ARG A 278 -1.03 2.11 -5.90
N ALA A 279 -0.37 2.12 -7.05
CA ALA A 279 0.96 1.53 -7.21
C ALA A 279 2.00 2.12 -6.24
N TRP A 280 1.97 3.44 -5.98
CA TRP A 280 2.86 4.06 -4.98
C TRP A 280 2.43 3.83 -3.54
N THR A 281 1.14 3.71 -3.26
CA THR A 281 0.64 3.33 -1.92
C THR A 281 1.07 1.90 -1.60
N ASN A 282 0.84 0.97 -2.52
CA ASN A 282 1.24 -0.44 -2.42
C ASN A 282 2.78 -0.56 -2.32
N MET A 283 3.55 0.21 -3.11
CA MET A 283 5.01 0.28 -2.97
C MET A 283 5.45 0.79 -1.59
N ALA A 284 4.78 1.79 -1.02
CA ALA A 284 5.12 2.37 0.27
C ALA A 284 4.70 1.49 1.46
N GLU A 285 3.64 0.70 1.33
CA GLU A 285 3.08 -0.13 2.41
C GLU A 285 3.61 -1.58 2.36
N PHE A 286 3.84 -2.13 1.16
CA PHE A 286 4.17 -3.55 0.95
C PHE A 286 5.49 -3.80 0.19
N GLY A 287 6.10 -2.75 -0.38
CA GLY A 287 7.30 -2.87 -1.21
C GLY A 287 7.07 -3.52 -2.58
N THR A 288 5.81 -3.58 -3.06
CA THR A 288 5.42 -4.14 -4.37
C THR A 288 4.03 -3.61 -4.81
N PRO A 289 3.64 -3.59 -6.11
CA PRO A 289 2.45 -2.83 -6.57
C PRO A 289 1.17 -3.58 -7.10
N ASP A 290 0.79 -4.82 -6.72
CA ASP A 290 -0.17 -5.69 -7.50
C ASP A 290 -1.45 -6.28 -6.75
N ASP A 291 -2.69 -6.39 -7.36
CA ASP A 291 -4.03 -6.84 -6.79
C ASP A 291 -5.02 -7.77 -7.71
N ASP A 292 -5.52 -9.01 -7.33
CA ASP A 292 -6.53 -10.04 -7.91
C ASP A 292 -7.35 -11.05 -6.96
N THR A 293 -8.57 -11.51 -7.34
CA THR A 293 -9.79 -11.83 -6.49
C THR A 293 -9.86 -12.96 -5.39
N GLY A 294 -10.78 -12.84 -4.40
CA GLY A 294 -11.20 -13.89 -3.42
C GLY A 294 -12.03 -13.46 -2.17
N SER A 295 -12.48 -14.41 -1.32
CA SER A 295 -13.20 -14.18 -0.03
C SER A 295 -12.28 -14.26 1.21
N SER A 296 -12.82 -14.35 2.45
CA SER A 296 -12.01 -14.43 3.69
C SER A 296 -11.08 -15.64 3.77
N PHE A 297 -11.48 -16.78 3.19
CA PHE A 297 -10.61 -17.97 3.09
C PHE A 297 -9.50 -17.81 2.05
N ALA A 298 -9.61 -16.84 1.13
CA ALA A 298 -8.49 -16.38 0.32
C ALA A 298 -7.70 -15.27 1.03
N ALA A 299 -8.36 -14.31 1.68
CA ALA A 299 -7.71 -13.17 2.31
C ALA A 299 -6.80 -13.58 3.49
N GLY A 300 -7.20 -14.54 4.32
CA GLY A 300 -6.39 -15.01 5.46
C GLY A 300 -6.37 -14.04 6.65
N PRO A 301 -7.53 -13.69 7.23
CA PRO A 301 -7.65 -12.72 8.32
C PRO A 301 -6.76 -13.04 9.51
N GLY A 302 -5.99 -12.04 9.95
CA GLY A 302 -5.13 -12.11 11.13
C GLY A 302 -3.83 -12.93 10.98
N ILE A 303 -3.50 -13.42 9.78
CA ILE A 303 -2.19 -14.02 9.50
C ILE A 303 -1.20 -12.91 9.09
N PRO A 304 -0.08 -12.70 9.83
CA PRO A 304 0.92 -11.71 9.45
C PRO A 304 1.82 -12.19 8.29
N PRO A 305 2.39 -11.27 7.49
CA PRO A 305 2.14 -9.83 7.50
C PRO A 305 0.75 -9.50 6.96
N VAL A 306 0.12 -8.43 7.47
CA VAL A 306 -1.17 -7.96 6.94
C VAL A 306 -0.88 -7.12 5.70
N ALA A 307 -1.42 -7.54 4.55
CA ALA A 307 -1.25 -6.89 3.25
C ALA A 307 -2.43 -5.97 2.88
N ASN A 308 -3.56 -6.03 3.59
CA ASN A 308 -4.57 -4.97 3.57
C ASN A 308 -5.44 -5.11 4.82
N SER A 309 -5.40 -4.12 5.73
CA SER A 309 -6.12 -4.20 7.01
C SER A 309 -7.64 -4.12 6.85
N LYS A 310 -8.14 -3.31 5.90
CA LYS A 310 -9.58 -3.18 5.60
C LYS A 310 -10.16 -4.45 4.98
N ALA A 311 -9.43 -5.07 4.04
CA ALA A 311 -9.82 -6.35 3.45
C ALA A 311 -9.54 -7.56 4.36
N MET A 312 -8.85 -7.34 5.50
CA MET A 312 -8.28 -8.38 6.36
C MET A 312 -7.39 -9.38 5.58
N ARG A 313 -6.65 -8.88 4.59
CA ARG A 313 -5.79 -9.65 3.68
C ARG A 313 -4.40 -9.85 4.28
N SER A 314 -3.85 -11.05 4.10
CA SER A 314 -2.52 -11.45 4.52
C SER A 314 -1.56 -11.57 3.34
N GLY A 315 -0.36 -11.00 3.47
CA GLY A 315 0.75 -11.22 2.53
C GLY A 315 1.39 -12.62 2.62
N ALA A 316 0.78 -13.51 3.40
CA ALA A 316 1.11 -14.93 3.56
C ALA A 316 -0.15 -15.83 3.44
N ASN A 317 -1.20 -15.37 2.75
CA ASN A 317 -2.29 -16.25 2.32
C ASN A 317 -1.83 -17.22 1.21
N PHE A 318 -2.69 -18.17 0.83
CA PHE A 318 -2.29 -19.24 -0.09
C PHE A 318 -1.88 -18.72 -1.49
N ALA A 319 -2.51 -17.66 -1.98
CA ALA A 319 -2.16 -17.05 -3.28
C ALA A 319 -0.78 -16.36 -3.21
N CYS A 320 -0.53 -15.58 -2.15
CA CYS A 320 0.76 -14.95 -1.85
C CYS A 320 1.91 -15.95 -1.67
N LEU A 321 1.63 -17.15 -1.16
CA LEU A 321 2.62 -18.22 -1.01
C LEU A 321 2.88 -18.92 -2.36
N LEU A 322 1.81 -19.24 -3.10
CA LEU A 322 1.88 -19.90 -4.41
C LEU A 322 2.68 -19.06 -5.41
N SER A 323 2.37 -17.77 -5.52
CA SER A 323 2.99 -16.89 -6.51
C SER A 323 4.48 -16.68 -6.28
N LYS A 324 4.90 -16.47 -5.03
CA LYS A 324 6.31 -16.42 -4.62
C LYS A 324 7.03 -17.72 -4.97
N ARG A 325 6.36 -18.87 -4.87
CA ARG A 325 6.92 -20.18 -5.22
C ARG A 325 7.10 -20.37 -6.72
N ILE A 326 6.11 -20.00 -7.53
CA ILE A 326 6.16 -20.17 -9.00
C ILE A 326 6.76 -18.96 -9.74
N ASN A 327 7.21 -17.95 -9.00
CA ASN A 327 7.67 -16.66 -9.52
C ASN A 327 6.67 -15.98 -10.48
N ALA A 328 5.37 -16.08 -10.14
CA ALA A 328 4.31 -15.39 -10.88
C ALA A 328 4.09 -13.98 -10.32
N LYS A 329 3.69 -13.05 -11.20
CA LYS A 329 3.08 -11.80 -10.78
C LYS A 329 1.75 -12.14 -10.11
N LEU A 330 1.69 -11.99 -8.78
CA LEU A 330 0.43 -12.04 -8.07
C LEU A 330 -0.10 -10.64 -7.90
N THR A 331 -1.18 -10.45 -8.59
CA THR A 331 -2.26 -9.59 -8.20
C THR A 331 -3.02 -10.27 -7.00
N ASP A 332 -3.24 -9.63 -5.82
CA ASP A 332 -4.23 -10.07 -4.78
C ASP A 332 -5.30 -8.98 -4.36
N LEU A 333 -6.61 -9.20 -4.62
CA LEU A 333 -7.86 -8.41 -4.42
C LEU A 333 -8.80 -9.08 -3.41
N SER A 334 -8.39 -10.19 -2.78
CA SER A 334 -9.28 -10.91 -1.87
C SER A 334 -9.77 -10.03 -0.72
N VAL A 335 -11.06 -10.14 -0.36
CA VAL A 335 -11.71 -9.35 0.70
C VAL A 335 -12.45 -10.27 1.67
N SER A 336 -12.15 -10.13 2.95
CA SER A 336 -12.83 -10.88 4.01
C SER A 336 -14.31 -10.50 4.08
N GLY A 337 -15.19 -11.50 4.14
CA GLY A 337 -16.64 -11.31 4.12
C GLY A 337 -17.28 -11.25 2.72
N ALA A 338 -16.51 -11.23 1.63
CA ALA A 338 -17.06 -11.14 0.27
C ALA A 338 -18.05 -12.29 -0.05
N THR A 339 -19.22 -11.92 -0.59
CA THR A 339 -20.16 -12.83 -1.26
C THR A 339 -19.80 -12.97 -2.75
N LEU A 340 -20.43 -13.91 -3.45
CA LEU A 340 -20.29 -14.04 -4.91
C LEU A 340 -20.76 -12.79 -5.66
N LEU A 341 -21.73 -12.03 -5.13
CA LEU A 341 -22.13 -10.76 -5.74
C LEU A 341 -21.05 -9.67 -5.57
N ASN A 342 -20.27 -9.72 -4.48
CA ASN A 342 -19.13 -8.82 -4.31
C ASN A 342 -17.96 -9.11 -5.26
N LEU A 343 -17.94 -10.30 -5.89
CA LEU A 343 -16.98 -10.57 -6.93
C LEU A 343 -17.35 -9.89 -8.26
N ILE A 344 -18.64 -9.61 -8.56
CA ILE A 344 -19.07 -9.22 -9.91
C ILE A 344 -19.98 -8.00 -10.06
N SER A 345 -20.72 -7.58 -9.04
CA SER A 345 -21.80 -6.60 -9.21
C SER A 345 -22.04 -5.66 -8.02
N GLU A 346 -21.64 -6.05 -6.81
CA GLU A 346 -21.90 -5.26 -5.59
C GLU A 346 -20.58 -4.80 -4.94
N PRO A 347 -20.40 -3.50 -4.64
CA PRO A 347 -19.28 -3.07 -3.81
C PRO A 347 -19.38 -3.67 -2.40
N GLN A 348 -18.24 -3.87 -1.75
CA GLN A 348 -18.14 -4.29 -0.35
C GLN A 348 -17.42 -3.20 0.45
N ASP A 349 -18.16 -2.48 1.30
CA ASP A 349 -17.64 -1.33 2.05
C ASP A 349 -16.92 -0.32 1.12
N ASP A 350 -15.60 -0.13 1.26
CA ASP A 350 -14.77 0.75 0.43
C ASP A 350 -14.27 0.09 -0.88
N PHE A 351 -14.57 -1.19 -1.11
CA PHE A 351 -14.08 -1.96 -2.25
C PHE A 351 -15.14 -2.03 -3.37
N PRO A 352 -14.80 -1.73 -4.63
CA PRO A 352 -15.70 -2.01 -5.77
C PRO A 352 -15.84 -3.53 -6.00
N PRO A 353 -16.77 -3.97 -6.87
CA PRO A 353 -16.81 -5.36 -7.33
C PRO A 353 -15.43 -5.86 -7.75
N GLN A 354 -15.01 -7.02 -7.26
CA GLN A 354 -13.62 -7.47 -7.46
C GLN A 354 -13.26 -7.66 -8.94
N ILE A 355 -14.22 -8.07 -9.78
CA ILE A 355 -14.03 -8.19 -11.23
C ILE A 355 -13.63 -6.87 -11.89
N ASP A 356 -14.05 -5.71 -11.38
CA ASP A 356 -13.76 -4.42 -12.00
C ASP A 356 -12.26 -4.13 -11.97
N LEU A 357 -11.59 -4.52 -10.88
CA LEU A 357 -10.16 -4.35 -10.65
C LEU A 357 -9.30 -5.46 -11.28
N MET A 358 -9.90 -6.57 -11.75
CA MET A 358 -9.19 -7.69 -12.39
C MET A 358 -8.43 -7.24 -13.66
N PRO A 359 -7.13 -7.58 -13.81
CA PRO A 359 -6.35 -7.36 -15.03
C PRO A 359 -6.93 -8.12 -16.22
N THR A 360 -6.95 -7.49 -17.40
CA THR A 360 -7.47 -8.11 -18.64
C THR A 360 -6.48 -9.07 -19.31
N ASP A 361 -5.24 -9.12 -18.84
CA ASP A 361 -4.12 -9.91 -19.34
C ASP A 361 -3.74 -11.10 -18.44
N ALA A 362 -4.57 -11.43 -17.44
CA ALA A 362 -4.33 -12.57 -16.55
C ALA A 362 -4.27 -13.92 -17.29
N ASP A 363 -3.24 -14.72 -17.02
CA ASP A 363 -3.11 -16.09 -17.52
C ASP A 363 -3.92 -17.11 -16.70
N VAL A 364 -4.12 -16.83 -15.40
CA VAL A 364 -4.82 -17.70 -14.45
C VAL A 364 -5.60 -16.83 -13.47
N VAL A 365 -6.84 -17.22 -13.14
CA VAL A 365 -7.65 -16.58 -12.08
C VAL A 365 -8.01 -17.60 -11.02
N LEU A 366 -7.62 -17.34 -9.77
CA LEU A 366 -7.99 -18.14 -8.61
C LEU A 366 -9.32 -17.61 -8.03
N VAL A 367 -10.29 -18.48 -7.81
CA VAL A 367 -11.61 -18.11 -7.27
C VAL A 367 -11.92 -18.94 -6.03
N LEU A 368 -12.11 -18.28 -4.89
CA LEU A 368 -12.55 -18.89 -3.63
C LEU A 368 -13.60 -17.99 -2.96
N GLY A 369 -14.87 -18.34 -3.12
CA GLY A 369 -16.03 -17.61 -2.57
C GLY A 369 -17.26 -18.51 -2.37
N GLY A 370 -18.42 -17.92 -2.07
CA GLY A 370 -19.70 -18.62 -1.89
C GLY A 370 -20.02 -19.07 -0.45
N GLY A 371 -19.04 -19.13 0.45
CA GLY A 371 -19.30 -19.49 1.86
C GLY A 371 -20.14 -18.45 2.61
N ASN A 372 -20.03 -17.17 2.24
CA ASN A 372 -20.81 -16.09 2.84
C ASN A 372 -22.26 -16.05 2.30
N ASP A 373 -22.48 -16.40 1.03
CA ASP A 373 -23.80 -16.50 0.39
C ASP A 373 -24.73 -17.54 1.05
N ILE A 374 -24.17 -18.50 1.80
CA ILE A 374 -24.93 -19.49 2.58
C ILE A 374 -24.70 -19.37 4.10
N GLY A 375 -24.09 -18.28 4.56
CA GLY A 375 -23.86 -18.02 5.98
C GLY A 375 -22.98 -19.05 6.70
N TYR A 376 -22.03 -19.71 6.01
CA TYR A 376 -21.28 -20.85 6.54
C TYR A 376 -20.55 -20.51 7.86
N ILE A 377 -19.60 -19.58 7.82
CA ILE A 377 -18.87 -19.17 9.02
C ILE A 377 -19.69 -18.20 9.88
N GLY A 378 -20.60 -17.43 9.27
CA GLY A 378 -21.51 -16.51 9.98
C GLY A 378 -22.41 -17.23 10.98
N SER A 379 -23.03 -18.34 10.58
CA SER A 379 -23.88 -19.16 11.47
C SER A 379 -23.08 -19.91 12.53
N MET A 380 -21.81 -20.28 12.25
CA MET A 380 -20.89 -20.78 13.28
C MET A 380 -20.54 -19.72 14.33
N PHE A 381 -20.39 -18.45 13.94
CA PHE A 381 -20.23 -17.36 14.89
C PHE A 381 -21.51 -17.10 15.70
N GLU A 382 -22.68 -17.11 15.06
CA GLU A 382 -23.97 -16.91 15.72
C GLU A 382 -24.25 -17.99 16.77
N ASP A 383 -24.07 -19.27 16.44
CA ASP A 383 -24.15 -20.39 17.39
C ASP A 383 -23.20 -20.19 18.59
N THR A 384 -21.99 -19.70 18.34
CA THR A 384 -20.97 -19.54 19.39
C THR A 384 -21.19 -18.33 20.29
N LEU A 385 -21.70 -17.23 19.73
CA LEU A 385 -22.03 -16.04 20.51
C LEU A 385 -23.34 -16.26 21.29
N SER A 386 -24.33 -16.93 20.70
CA SER A 386 -25.58 -17.27 21.39
C SER A 386 -25.40 -18.31 22.52
N SER A 387 -24.33 -19.11 22.52
CA SER A 387 -24.06 -20.09 23.57
C SER A 387 -23.59 -19.49 24.91
N SER A 388 -23.43 -18.16 25.03
CA SER A 388 -23.00 -17.52 26.28
C SER A 388 -23.60 -16.14 26.49
N TRP A 389 -23.83 -15.75 27.75
CA TRP A 389 -24.36 -14.42 28.08
C TRP A 389 -23.44 -13.28 27.62
N VAL A 390 -22.12 -13.51 27.64
CA VAL A 390 -21.11 -12.56 27.13
C VAL A 390 -21.25 -12.39 25.62
N GLY A 391 -21.40 -13.48 24.87
CA GLY A 391 -21.59 -13.45 23.42
C GLY A 391 -22.89 -12.78 23.01
N VAL A 392 -24.01 -13.12 23.65
CA VAL A 392 -25.31 -12.45 23.44
C VAL A 392 -25.21 -10.94 23.67
N THR A 393 -24.52 -10.52 24.74
CA THR A 393 -24.29 -9.09 25.04
C THR A 393 -23.38 -8.43 24.00
N ALA A 394 -22.34 -9.13 23.53
CA ALA A 394 -21.43 -8.63 22.50
C ALA A 394 -22.13 -8.46 21.14
N THR A 395 -22.96 -9.42 20.72
CA THR A 395 -23.77 -9.31 19.49
C THR A 395 -24.74 -8.13 19.55
N TRP A 396 -25.36 -7.90 20.70
CA TRP A 396 -26.24 -6.74 20.92
C TRP A 396 -25.48 -5.40 20.85
N LEU A 397 -24.27 -5.31 21.43
CA LEU A 397 -23.44 -4.10 21.41
C LEU A 397 -22.81 -3.80 20.04
N LEU A 398 -22.44 -4.83 19.27
CA LEU A 398 -21.70 -4.68 18.01
C LEU A 398 -22.58 -4.34 16.80
N GLY A 399 -23.91 -4.39 16.93
CA GLY A 399 -24.88 -4.02 15.89
C GLY A 399 -24.87 -4.91 14.63
N LYS A 400 -23.87 -5.79 14.48
CA LYS A 400 -23.74 -6.77 13.41
C LYS A 400 -24.20 -8.15 13.90
N GLY A 401 -25.49 -8.38 13.86
CA GLY A 401 -25.94 -9.70 13.42
C GLY A 401 -25.46 -9.87 11.98
N ALA A 402 -24.75 -10.96 11.67
CA ALA A 402 -24.51 -11.29 10.27
C ALA A 402 -25.90 -11.41 9.61
N PRO A 403 -26.20 -10.71 8.50
CA PRO A 403 -27.49 -10.87 7.87
C PRO A 403 -27.58 -12.30 7.34
N LEU A 404 -28.36 -13.13 8.03
CA LEU A 404 -29.01 -14.30 7.45
C LEU A 404 -30.04 -13.79 6.44
N GLY A 405 -29.55 -13.28 5.30
CA GLY A 405 -30.33 -13.21 4.08
C GLY A 405 -30.73 -14.61 3.64
N ASP A 406 -31.64 -14.71 2.68
CA ASP A 406 -32.15 -15.99 2.19
C ASP A 406 -31.00 -16.94 1.81
N VAL A 407 -30.76 -17.94 2.67
CA VAL A 407 -29.67 -18.89 2.54
C VAL A 407 -29.90 -19.70 1.27
N LEU A 408 -29.05 -19.47 0.26
CA LEU A 408 -29.19 -20.16 -1.02
C LEU A 408 -29.16 -21.68 -0.82
N ASP A 409 -30.05 -22.38 -1.51
CA ASP A 409 -29.88 -23.82 -1.70
C ASP A 409 -28.70 -24.10 -2.66
N THR A 410 -28.35 -25.37 -2.80
CA THR A 410 -27.19 -25.78 -3.60
C THR A 410 -27.30 -25.36 -5.07
N ASP A 411 -28.51 -25.38 -5.65
CA ASP A 411 -28.70 -25.09 -7.07
C ASP A 411 -28.71 -23.58 -7.33
N ALA A 412 -29.33 -22.80 -6.45
CA ALA A 412 -29.27 -21.34 -6.48
C ALA A 412 -27.83 -20.83 -6.25
N LEU A 413 -27.08 -21.44 -5.33
CA LEU A 413 -25.66 -21.16 -5.12
C LEU A 413 -24.83 -21.53 -6.36
N ALA A 414 -25.04 -22.71 -6.94
CA ALA A 414 -24.34 -23.14 -8.15
C ALA A 414 -24.60 -22.22 -9.35
N ALA A 415 -25.85 -21.76 -9.52
CA ALA A 415 -26.21 -20.81 -10.56
C ALA A 415 -25.51 -19.46 -10.37
N ARG A 416 -25.51 -18.90 -9.15
CA ARG A 416 -24.79 -17.66 -8.84
C ARG A 416 -23.28 -17.81 -9.06
N TYR A 417 -22.70 -18.93 -8.64
CA TYR A 417 -21.27 -19.22 -8.85
C TYR A 417 -20.95 -19.35 -10.35
N GLY A 418 -21.82 -20.00 -11.12
CA GLY A 418 -21.71 -20.08 -12.57
C GLY A 418 -21.71 -18.71 -13.23
N THR A 419 -22.61 -17.80 -12.80
CA THR A 419 -22.63 -16.40 -13.27
C THR A 419 -21.31 -15.69 -12.99
N VAL A 420 -20.68 -15.91 -11.83
CA VAL A 420 -19.36 -15.34 -11.51
C VAL A 420 -18.28 -15.87 -12.45
N LEU A 421 -18.23 -17.19 -12.67
CA LEU A 421 -17.23 -17.80 -13.55
C LEU A 421 -17.39 -17.33 -15.01
N ASP A 422 -18.63 -17.20 -15.49
CA ASP A 422 -18.92 -16.73 -16.85
C ASP A 422 -18.54 -15.25 -17.02
N ALA A 423 -18.79 -14.40 -16.01
CA ALA A 423 -18.38 -13.00 -16.03
C ALA A 423 -16.84 -12.87 -16.06
N ILE A 424 -16.13 -13.65 -15.23
CA ILE A 424 -14.66 -13.70 -15.23
C ILE A 424 -14.14 -14.15 -16.60
N HIS A 425 -14.64 -15.26 -17.15
CA HIS A 425 -14.20 -15.75 -18.46
C HIS A 425 -14.53 -14.77 -19.60
N SER A 426 -15.63 -14.03 -19.51
CA SER A 426 -15.96 -12.96 -20.45
C SER A 426 -14.94 -11.81 -20.41
N LYS A 427 -14.47 -11.43 -19.21
CA LYS A 427 -13.45 -10.37 -19.03
C LYS A 427 -12.03 -10.84 -19.41
N VAL A 428 -11.68 -12.09 -19.09
CA VAL A 428 -10.37 -12.69 -19.37
C VAL A 428 -10.49 -14.04 -20.11
N PRO A 429 -10.89 -14.04 -21.40
CA PRO A 429 -11.20 -15.26 -22.15
C PRO A 429 -10.00 -16.18 -22.43
N LYS A 430 -8.78 -15.70 -22.17
CA LYS A 430 -7.54 -16.49 -22.27
C LYS A 430 -7.13 -17.13 -20.94
N ALA A 431 -7.66 -16.64 -19.81
CA ALA A 431 -7.26 -17.12 -18.49
C ALA A 431 -7.78 -18.53 -18.23
N LYS A 432 -6.95 -19.36 -17.59
CA LYS A 432 -7.42 -20.60 -16.95
C LYS A 432 -8.06 -20.23 -15.62
N VAL A 433 -9.37 -20.36 -15.50
CA VAL A 433 -10.07 -20.09 -14.23
C VAL A 433 -9.94 -21.32 -13.33
N ILE A 434 -9.60 -21.13 -12.06
CA ILE A 434 -9.36 -22.21 -11.11
C ILE A 434 -10.14 -21.93 -9.83
N VAL A 435 -11.20 -22.71 -9.61
CA VAL A 435 -11.98 -22.68 -8.37
C VAL A 435 -11.26 -23.47 -7.30
N VAL A 436 -10.90 -22.80 -6.21
CA VAL A 436 -10.28 -23.40 -5.03
C VAL A 436 -11.37 -23.70 -4.01
N GLU A 437 -11.44 -24.93 -3.54
CA GLU A 437 -12.40 -25.32 -2.51
C GLU A 437 -12.06 -24.75 -1.13
N TYR A 438 -13.08 -24.67 -0.27
CA TYR A 438 -12.88 -24.45 1.16
C TYR A 438 -12.27 -25.70 1.80
N ALA A 439 -11.38 -25.49 2.76
CA ALA A 439 -10.88 -26.54 3.64
C ALA A 439 -11.95 -26.94 4.67
N THR A 440 -11.93 -28.22 5.08
CA THR A 440 -12.82 -28.79 6.09
C THR A 440 -12.60 -28.12 7.45
N VAL A 441 -13.55 -27.29 7.89
CA VAL A 441 -13.45 -26.66 9.23
C VAL A 441 -13.77 -27.66 10.35
N LEU A 442 -14.79 -28.50 10.16
CA LEU A 442 -15.26 -29.47 11.15
C LEU A 442 -14.96 -30.91 10.73
N GLY A 443 -13.68 -31.27 10.80
CA GLY A 443 -13.15 -32.61 10.51
C GLY A 443 -13.73 -33.72 11.43
N PRO A 444 -13.41 -34.99 11.20
CA PRO A 444 -13.98 -36.11 11.95
C PRO A 444 -13.57 -36.11 13.43
N ASP A 445 -12.41 -35.53 13.74
CA ASP A 445 -11.81 -35.50 15.09
C ASP A 445 -12.44 -34.44 16.02
N VAL A 446 -13.28 -33.54 15.51
CA VAL A 446 -13.88 -32.46 16.31
C VAL A 446 -14.77 -33.04 17.42
N ARG A 447 -14.52 -32.65 18.67
CA ARG A 447 -15.33 -33.09 19.82
C ARG A 447 -16.39 -32.02 20.17
N PRO A 448 -17.69 -32.29 19.96
CA PRO A 448 -18.76 -31.36 20.34
C PRO A 448 -18.74 -31.06 21.84
N GLY A 449 -18.93 -29.79 22.21
CA GLY A 449 -18.84 -29.31 23.58
C GLY A 449 -17.42 -29.21 24.17
N VAL A 450 -16.37 -29.55 23.41
CA VAL A 450 -14.97 -29.50 23.87
C VAL A 450 -14.10 -28.63 22.95
N ASP A 451 -14.00 -28.98 21.67
CA ASP A 451 -13.21 -28.19 20.69
C ASP A 451 -14.05 -27.07 20.05
N VAL A 452 -15.37 -27.24 20.08
CA VAL A 452 -16.38 -26.27 19.68
C VAL A 452 -17.53 -26.30 20.69
N VAL A 453 -18.22 -25.16 20.90
CA VAL A 453 -19.37 -25.09 21.81
C VAL A 453 -20.64 -25.76 21.27
N PHE A 454 -20.61 -26.19 20.01
CA PHE A 454 -21.74 -26.79 19.30
C PHE A 454 -22.10 -28.17 19.88
N THR A 455 -23.39 -28.51 19.84
CA THR A 455 -23.86 -29.89 20.01
C THR A 455 -23.48 -30.73 18.79
N ARG A 456 -23.57 -32.07 18.92
CA ARG A 456 -23.34 -32.98 17.79
C ARG A 456 -24.21 -32.64 16.57
N ASP A 457 -25.49 -32.38 16.80
CA ASP A 457 -26.45 -32.07 15.73
C ASP A 457 -26.13 -30.73 15.02
N ARG A 458 -25.59 -29.73 15.76
CA ARG A 458 -25.10 -28.49 15.16
C ARG A 458 -23.78 -28.68 14.41
N VAL A 459 -22.88 -29.57 14.86
CA VAL A 459 -21.70 -29.97 14.09
C VAL A 459 -22.10 -30.62 12.75
N GLU A 460 -23.05 -31.55 12.75
CA GLU A 460 -23.52 -32.16 11.49
C GLU A 460 -24.26 -31.17 10.60
N HIS A 461 -25.00 -30.21 11.17
CA HIS A 461 -25.59 -29.10 10.41
C HIS A 461 -24.53 -28.26 9.69
N HIS A 462 -23.49 -27.82 10.40
CA HIS A 462 -22.40 -27.02 9.80
C HIS A 462 -21.58 -27.82 8.77
N ARG A 463 -21.39 -29.12 8.97
CA ARG A 463 -20.85 -30.03 7.95
C ARG A 463 -21.75 -30.10 6.71
N ALA A 464 -23.07 -30.16 6.88
CA ALA A 464 -24.01 -30.15 5.76
C ALA A 464 -23.99 -28.81 4.99
N VAL A 465 -23.80 -27.67 5.67
CA VAL A 465 -23.60 -26.37 5.01
C VAL A 465 -22.31 -26.37 4.18
N SER A 466 -21.20 -26.90 4.72
CA SER A 466 -19.96 -27.09 3.96
C SER A 466 -20.15 -27.99 2.74
N ALA A 467 -20.91 -29.09 2.88
CA ALA A 467 -21.17 -30.03 1.79
C ALA A 467 -21.98 -29.39 0.64
N LYS A 468 -22.96 -28.52 0.95
CA LYS A 468 -23.68 -27.73 -0.08
C LYS A 468 -22.75 -26.84 -0.89
N LEU A 469 -21.79 -26.17 -0.24
CA LEU A 469 -20.81 -25.31 -0.91
C LEU A 469 -19.94 -26.11 -1.88
N LEU A 470 -19.45 -27.27 -1.46
CA LEU A 470 -18.65 -28.17 -2.31
C LEU A 470 -19.48 -28.74 -3.48
N GLU A 471 -20.72 -29.15 -3.23
CA GLU A 471 -21.62 -29.61 -4.29
C GLU A 471 -21.91 -28.49 -5.31
N ALA A 472 -22.11 -27.25 -4.85
CA ALA A 472 -22.34 -26.10 -5.71
C ALA A 472 -21.12 -25.73 -6.56
N THR A 473 -19.89 -25.76 -6.01
CA THR A 473 -18.68 -25.53 -6.82
C THR A 473 -18.44 -26.64 -7.84
N VAL A 474 -18.74 -27.90 -7.50
CA VAL A 474 -18.71 -29.02 -8.45
C VAL A 474 -19.73 -28.82 -9.57
N LYS A 475 -20.98 -28.45 -9.27
CA LYS A 475 -22.01 -28.15 -10.28
C LYS A 475 -21.59 -27.00 -11.20
N ALA A 476 -21.16 -25.87 -10.64
CA ALA A 476 -20.78 -24.67 -11.39
C ALA A 476 -19.58 -24.92 -12.33
N THR A 477 -18.54 -25.64 -11.85
CA THR A 477 -17.33 -25.92 -12.65
C THR A 477 -17.53 -26.98 -13.73
N LYS A 478 -18.41 -27.97 -13.51
CA LYS A 478 -18.61 -29.11 -14.42
C LYS A 478 -19.00 -28.69 -15.85
N GLU A 479 -19.86 -27.69 -15.98
CA GLU A 479 -20.31 -27.19 -17.29
C GLU A 479 -19.26 -26.28 -17.97
N ARG A 480 -18.22 -25.86 -17.22
CA ARG A 480 -17.20 -24.88 -17.61
C ARG A 480 -15.82 -25.52 -17.80
N ALA A 481 -15.74 -26.86 -17.72
CA ALA A 481 -14.51 -27.66 -17.77
C ALA A 481 -13.47 -27.30 -18.87
N PRO A 482 -13.82 -26.81 -20.09
CA PRO A 482 -12.82 -26.42 -21.07
C PRO A 482 -11.86 -25.32 -20.59
N TRP A 483 -12.37 -24.33 -19.84
CA TRP A 483 -11.63 -23.14 -19.39
C TRP A 483 -11.60 -22.96 -17.87
N CYS A 484 -12.47 -23.65 -17.13
CA CYS A 484 -12.51 -23.67 -15.68
C CYS A 484 -12.07 -25.02 -15.11
N GLU A 485 -11.21 -25.00 -14.10
CA GLU A 485 -10.78 -26.15 -13.32
C GLU A 485 -11.21 -26.01 -11.85
N ARG A 486 -11.16 -27.13 -11.11
CA ARG A 486 -11.29 -27.15 -9.66
C ARG A 486 -10.03 -27.71 -9.01
N VAL A 487 -9.61 -27.11 -7.89
CA VAL A 487 -8.63 -27.66 -6.94
C VAL A 487 -9.40 -28.28 -5.79
N GLY A 488 -9.20 -29.58 -5.56
CA GLY A 488 -9.80 -30.30 -4.44
C GLY A 488 -9.05 -30.01 -3.14
N VAL A 489 -9.68 -29.32 -2.19
CA VAL A 489 -9.07 -28.93 -0.91
C VAL A 489 -9.76 -29.62 0.27
N ASP A 490 -11.07 -29.88 0.19
CA ASP A 490 -11.82 -30.53 1.29
C ASP A 490 -11.16 -31.85 1.68
N GLU A 491 -11.06 -32.80 0.75
CA GLU A 491 -10.59 -34.15 1.02
C GLU A 491 -9.18 -34.22 1.67
N PRO A 492 -8.14 -33.54 1.14
CA PRO A 492 -6.84 -33.45 1.83
C PRO A 492 -6.92 -32.83 3.23
N SER A 493 -7.81 -31.84 3.44
CA SER A 493 -7.92 -31.10 4.69
C SER A 493 -8.79 -31.78 5.77
N ARG A 494 -9.48 -32.90 5.46
CA ARG A 494 -10.41 -33.56 6.41
C ARG A 494 -9.76 -33.92 7.75
N GLY A 495 -8.53 -34.43 7.74
CA GLY A 495 -7.75 -34.76 8.95
C GLY A 495 -7.14 -33.54 9.68
N HIS A 496 -7.40 -32.34 9.17
CA HIS A 496 -6.81 -31.08 9.63
C HIS A 496 -7.86 -30.05 10.09
N GLY A 497 -9.10 -30.52 10.34
CA GLY A 497 -10.16 -29.73 10.95
C GLY A 497 -9.92 -29.41 12.44
N ILE A 498 -10.83 -28.63 13.03
CA ILE A 498 -10.79 -28.29 14.46
C ILE A 498 -10.80 -29.57 15.32
N GLY A 499 -9.91 -29.65 16.30
CA GLY A 499 -9.77 -30.79 17.22
C GLY A 499 -8.78 -31.87 16.76
N SER A 500 -8.25 -31.80 15.53
CA SER A 500 -7.21 -32.73 15.08
C SER A 500 -5.82 -32.42 15.68
N ASN A 501 -4.87 -33.33 15.49
CA ASN A 501 -3.50 -33.19 16.00
C ASN A 501 -2.63 -32.18 15.21
N ASP A 502 -3.02 -31.85 13.98
CA ASP A 502 -2.38 -30.82 13.14
C ASP A 502 -3.48 -29.97 12.46
N PRO A 503 -4.14 -29.06 13.19
CA PRO A 503 -5.25 -28.30 12.64
C PRO A 503 -4.76 -27.24 11.66
N TRP A 504 -5.33 -27.22 10.46
CA TRP A 504 -5.13 -26.18 9.44
C TRP A 504 -6.07 -24.99 9.63
N VAL A 505 -7.10 -25.14 10.46
CA VAL A 505 -8.10 -24.13 10.79
C VAL A 505 -8.03 -23.73 12.27
N ASN A 506 -8.39 -22.48 12.55
CA ASN A 506 -8.49 -21.97 13.90
C ASN A 506 -9.79 -22.43 14.58
N GLY A 507 -9.69 -22.85 15.83
CA GLY A 507 -10.84 -22.92 16.73
C GLY A 507 -11.36 -21.53 17.13
N PHE A 508 -12.22 -21.47 18.14
CA PHE A 508 -12.72 -20.21 18.68
C PHE A 508 -11.88 -19.72 19.87
N SER A 509 -11.59 -18.42 19.89
CA SER A 509 -11.28 -17.66 21.11
C SER A 509 -11.65 -16.20 20.90
N TRP A 510 -11.85 -15.44 21.97
CA TRP A 510 -12.11 -14.00 21.88
C TRP A 510 -11.02 -13.24 21.10
N LYS A 511 -9.75 -13.65 21.24
CA LYS A 511 -8.64 -13.07 20.45
C LYS A 511 -8.80 -13.35 18.95
N LEU A 512 -9.14 -14.58 18.59
CA LEU A 512 -9.32 -15.00 17.20
C LEU A 512 -10.60 -14.44 16.57
N LEU A 513 -11.65 -14.20 17.36
CA LEU A 513 -12.86 -13.50 16.92
C LEU A 513 -12.54 -12.04 16.59
N LEU A 514 -11.83 -11.34 17.49
CA LEU A 514 -11.45 -9.93 17.30
C LEU A 514 -10.47 -9.72 16.13
N SER A 515 -9.70 -10.74 15.73
CA SER A 515 -8.87 -10.70 14.52
C SER A 515 -9.58 -11.23 13.26
N GLY A 516 -10.86 -11.64 13.35
CA GLY A 516 -11.61 -12.30 12.28
C GLY A 516 -11.08 -13.68 11.86
N SER A 517 -10.12 -14.24 12.59
CA SER A 517 -9.41 -15.48 12.26
C SER A 517 -10.08 -16.75 12.79
N ALA A 518 -10.99 -16.63 13.76
CA ALA A 518 -11.72 -17.79 14.30
C ALA A 518 -12.50 -18.50 13.19
N TYR A 519 -12.49 -19.84 13.21
CA TYR A 519 -13.05 -20.73 12.17
C TYR A 519 -12.44 -20.61 10.76
N HIS A 520 -11.43 -19.76 10.55
CA HIS A 520 -10.71 -19.62 9.28
C HIS A 520 -9.43 -20.45 9.28
N LEU A 521 -8.84 -20.63 8.09
CA LEU A 521 -7.49 -21.18 7.93
C LEU A 521 -6.47 -20.41 8.80
N ASN A 522 -5.53 -21.14 9.38
CA ASN A 522 -4.34 -20.60 10.04
C ASN A 522 -3.14 -20.61 9.07
N ALA A 523 -1.95 -20.23 9.54
CA ALA A 523 -0.75 -20.18 8.70
C ALA A 523 -0.34 -21.54 8.11
N ASN A 524 -0.52 -22.64 8.86
CA ASN A 524 -0.26 -24.00 8.34
C ASN A 524 -1.27 -24.35 7.25
N GLY A 525 -2.55 -24.01 7.46
CA GLY A 525 -3.60 -24.21 6.48
C GLY A 525 -3.41 -23.42 5.19
N MET A 526 -3.05 -22.12 5.28
CA MET A 526 -2.72 -21.32 4.09
C MET A 526 -1.55 -21.89 3.31
N LYS A 527 -0.52 -22.39 4.00
CA LYS A 527 0.59 -23.09 3.36
C LYS A 527 0.12 -24.38 2.69
N ALA A 528 -0.66 -25.22 3.38
CA ALA A 528 -1.14 -26.48 2.82
C ALA A 528 -2.04 -26.28 1.59
N VAL A 529 -2.93 -25.29 1.60
CA VAL A 529 -3.72 -24.92 0.40
C VAL A 529 -2.80 -24.44 -0.73
N SER A 530 -1.75 -23.67 -0.42
CA SER A 530 -0.76 -23.25 -1.43
C SER A 530 0.00 -24.43 -2.05
N GLU A 531 0.33 -25.47 -1.28
CA GLU A 531 0.96 -26.71 -1.79
C GLU A 531 -0.03 -27.47 -2.70
N ILE A 532 -1.29 -27.65 -2.28
CA ILE A 532 -2.33 -28.35 -3.05
C ILE A 532 -2.64 -27.63 -4.38
N VAL A 533 -2.70 -26.30 -4.37
CA VAL A 533 -2.90 -25.50 -5.60
C VAL A 533 -1.65 -25.57 -6.48
N TYR A 534 -0.44 -25.56 -5.92
CA TYR A 534 0.81 -25.75 -6.66
C TYR A 534 0.85 -27.11 -7.39
N ASP A 535 0.49 -28.20 -6.71
CA ASP A 535 0.44 -29.53 -7.31
C ASP A 535 -0.57 -29.60 -8.47
N LYS A 536 -1.72 -28.91 -8.34
CA LYS A 536 -2.66 -28.74 -9.46
C LYS A 536 -2.03 -27.94 -10.61
N PHE A 537 -1.30 -26.85 -10.34
CA PHE A 537 -0.64 -26.06 -11.38
C PHE A 537 0.40 -26.89 -12.15
N VAL A 538 1.20 -27.72 -11.44
CA VAL A 538 2.13 -28.68 -12.07
C VAL A 538 1.36 -29.69 -12.91
N GLY A 539 0.28 -30.28 -12.39
CA GLY A 539 -0.55 -31.24 -13.12
C GLY A 539 -1.28 -30.67 -14.34
N LEU A 540 -1.53 -29.35 -14.38
CA LEU A 540 -2.08 -28.62 -15.52
C LEU A 540 -1.01 -28.09 -16.48
N GLY A 541 0.28 -28.23 -16.18
CA GLY A 541 1.38 -27.66 -16.96
C GLY A 541 1.50 -26.13 -16.87
N LEU A 542 0.87 -25.50 -15.88
CA LEU A 542 0.93 -24.05 -15.62
C LEU A 542 2.25 -23.63 -14.93
N THR A 543 2.97 -24.57 -14.32
CA THR A 543 4.31 -24.37 -13.78
C THR A 543 5.13 -25.65 -13.89
N ALA A 544 6.46 -25.51 -13.86
CA ALA A 544 7.36 -26.66 -13.80
C ALA A 544 7.42 -27.23 -12.36
N PRO A 545 7.55 -28.55 -12.19
CA PRO A 545 7.87 -29.12 -10.88
C PRO A 545 9.25 -28.63 -10.42
N GLU A 546 9.37 -28.30 -9.13
CA GLU A 546 10.66 -28.05 -8.50
C GLU A 546 11.57 -29.27 -8.68
N GLY A 547 12.83 -29.03 -9.08
CA GLY A 547 13.85 -30.08 -9.09
C GLY A 547 14.11 -30.62 -7.68
N PRO A 548 14.75 -31.80 -7.56
CA PRO A 548 15.09 -32.36 -6.26
C PRO A 548 15.93 -31.37 -5.44
N LYS A 549 15.45 -31.07 -4.23
CA LYS A 549 16.11 -30.21 -3.22
C LYS A 549 17.22 -30.94 -2.49
#